data_AF-A0A5C6MAB9-F1
#
_entry.id   AF-A0A5C6MAB9-F1
#
_cell.length_a   1.000
_cell.length_b   1.000
_cell.length_c   1.000
_cell.angle_alpha   90.00
_cell.angle_beta   90.00
_cell.angle_gamma   90.00
#
_symmetry.space_group_name_H-M   'P 1'
#
loop_
_entity.id
_entity.type
_entity.pdbx_description
1 polymer ?
#
loop_
_entity_poly.entity_id
_entity_poly.type
_entity_poly.pdbx_seq_one_letter_code
_entity_poly.pdbx_strand_id
1 'polypeptide(L)'
;MFPQYFDADSGLESLSDIEGYEFLNDLDAGFEEELKSLGVDPSAPTAAKPGSEEKVMMLAARYAAGLPLWHEDDCYDHGPGSMGNLVVEDEMNEDSETFDLA
;
A
#
# COMPACT_ATOMS: atom_id res chain seq x y z
N MET A 1 -4.60 17.49 -33.62
CA MET A 1 -4.14 18.17 -32.39
C MET A 1 -3.85 17.06 -31.39
N PHE A 2 -2.58 16.73 -31.18
CA PHE A 2 -2.19 15.74 -30.17
C PHE A 2 -2.13 16.43 -28.79
N PRO A 3 -2.52 15.77 -27.69
CA PRO A 3 -2.35 16.34 -26.36
C PRO A 3 -0.86 16.53 -26.10
N GLN A 4 -0.46 17.72 -25.65
CA GLN A 4 0.88 17.94 -25.11
C GLN A 4 0.97 17.16 -23.81
N TYR A 5 1.75 16.08 -23.82
CA TYR A 5 2.18 15.44 -22.58
C TYR A 5 3.05 16.47 -21.86
N PHE A 6 2.61 16.88 -20.67
CA PHE A 6 3.43 17.68 -19.77
C PHE A 6 4.70 16.86 -19.48
N ASP A 7 5.88 17.40 -19.78
CA ASP A 7 7.16 16.73 -19.51
C ASP A 7 7.26 16.45 -18.01
N ALA A 8 7.02 15.20 -17.61
CA ALA A 8 7.06 14.76 -16.21
C ALA A 8 8.45 14.96 -15.58
N ASP A 9 9.48 15.15 -16.40
CA ASP A 9 10.85 15.47 -15.99
C ASP A 9 10.96 16.85 -15.34
N SER A 10 10.14 17.82 -15.79
CA SER A 10 10.15 19.20 -15.26
C SER A 10 9.59 19.31 -13.84
N GLY A 11 8.80 18.32 -13.39
CA GLY A 11 8.26 18.29 -12.03
C GLY A 11 9.27 17.81 -10.99
N LEU A 12 10.30 17.05 -11.41
CA LEU A 12 11.21 16.37 -10.49
C LEU A 12 12.29 17.32 -9.96
N GLU A 13 12.79 18.24 -10.80
CA GLU A 13 13.71 19.31 -10.36
C GLU A 13 13.05 20.28 -9.36
N SER A 14 11.73 20.53 -9.49
CA SER A 14 11.01 21.40 -8.55
C SER A 14 10.83 20.77 -7.16
N LEU A 15 10.96 19.45 -7.02
CA LEU A 15 10.82 18.75 -5.74
C LEU A 15 12.11 18.75 -4.92
N SER A 16 13.27 18.84 -5.58
CA SER A 16 14.56 18.99 -4.90
C SER A 16 14.72 20.34 -4.18
N ASP A 17 13.95 21.36 -4.56
CA ASP A 17 13.95 22.69 -3.92
C ASP A 17 13.06 22.76 -2.66
N ILE A 18 12.34 21.69 -2.32
CA ILE A 18 11.44 21.65 -1.16
C ILE A 18 12.24 21.45 0.13
N GLU A 19 12.02 22.33 1.10
CA GLU A 19 12.60 22.25 2.44
C GLU A 19 12.22 20.91 3.10
N GLY A 20 13.22 20.05 3.31
CA GLY A 20 13.04 18.70 3.86
C GLY A 20 13.35 17.55 2.89
N TYR A 21 13.67 17.83 1.61
CA TYR A 21 14.06 16.80 0.65
C TYR A 21 15.39 16.09 1.02
N GLU A 22 16.34 16.82 1.64
CA GLU A 22 17.60 16.22 2.11
C GLU A 22 17.38 15.15 3.19
N PHE A 23 16.35 15.30 4.03
CA PHE A 23 15.99 14.29 5.04
C PHE A 23 15.47 12.99 4.40
N LEU A 24 14.87 13.07 3.21
CA LEU A 24 14.39 11.89 2.48
C LEU A 24 15.56 11.10 1.87
N ASN A 25 16.64 11.77 1.48
CA ASN A 25 17.86 11.10 0.99
C ASN A 25 18.58 10.33 2.10
N ASP A 26 18.64 10.88 3.32
CA ASP A 26 19.25 10.21 4.47
C ASP A 26 18.38 9.05 5.00
N LEU A 27 17.07 9.12 4.81
CA LEU A 27 16.13 8.04 5.16
C LEU A 27 16.31 6.80 4.26
N ASP A 28 16.71 7.00 3.00
CA ASP A 28 16.92 5.93 2.01
C ASP A 28 18.05 4.98 2.44
N ALA A 29 19.18 5.51 2.91
CA ALA A 29 20.37 4.72 3.22
C ALA A 29 20.23 3.81 4.45
N GLY A 30 19.42 4.20 5.45
CA GLY A 30 19.21 3.38 6.66
C GLY A 30 18.17 2.28 6.47
N PHE A 31 17.23 2.47 5.54
CA PHE A 31 16.09 1.58 5.37
C PHE A 31 16.43 0.32 4.55
N GLU A 32 17.41 0.40 3.65
CA GLU A 32 17.87 -0.76 2.86
C GLU A 32 18.41 -1.92 3.72
N GLU A 33 19.10 -1.61 4.83
CA GLU A 33 19.73 -2.62 5.69
C GLU A 33 18.68 -3.34 6.57
N GLU A 34 17.67 -2.62 7.06
CA GLU A 34 16.51 -3.21 7.74
C GLU A 34 15.68 -4.09 6.81
N LEU A 35 15.48 -3.69 5.55
CA LEU A 35 14.73 -4.45 4.55
C LEU A 35 15.40 -5.78 4.18
N LYS A 36 16.72 -5.82 4.04
CA LYS A 36 17.46 -7.10 3.85
C LYS A 36 17.29 -8.04 5.04
N SER A 37 17.14 -7.49 6.24
CA SER A 37 16.97 -8.26 7.48
C SER A 37 15.55 -8.79 7.66
N LEU A 38 14.56 -8.19 6.99
CA LEU A 38 13.15 -8.60 7.01
C LEU A 38 12.86 -9.90 6.24
N GLY A 39 13.82 -10.42 5.47
CA GLY A 39 13.70 -11.71 4.79
C GLY A 39 12.68 -11.74 3.64
N VAL A 40 12.29 -10.56 3.14
CA VAL A 40 11.37 -10.39 2.01
C VAL A 40 12.16 -10.40 0.71
N ASP A 41 11.76 -11.22 -0.26
CA ASP A 41 12.33 -11.21 -1.61
C ASP A 41 11.58 -10.16 -2.48
N PRO A 42 12.21 -9.03 -2.84
CA PRO A 42 11.54 -7.97 -3.57
C PRO A 42 11.17 -8.37 -5.01
N SER A 43 11.82 -9.40 -5.57
CA SER A 43 11.52 -9.88 -6.93
C SER A 43 10.33 -10.83 -6.99
N ALA A 44 9.93 -11.39 -5.85
CA ALA A 44 8.82 -12.33 -5.76
C ALA A 44 7.46 -11.60 -5.68
N PRO A 45 6.37 -12.26 -6.14
CA PRO A 45 5.02 -11.76 -5.89
C PRO A 45 4.67 -11.79 -4.40
N THR A 46 3.81 -10.88 -3.96
CA THR A 46 3.29 -10.89 -2.59
C THR A 46 1.81 -11.27 -2.54
N ALA A 47 1.48 -12.21 -1.67
CA ALA A 47 0.09 -12.59 -1.34
C ALA A 47 -0.56 -11.61 -0.34
N ALA A 48 0.21 -10.66 0.20
CA ALA A 48 -0.25 -9.70 1.19
C ALA A 48 -1.37 -8.81 0.63
N LYS A 49 -2.44 -8.65 1.41
CA LYS A 49 -3.59 -7.82 1.02
C LYS A 49 -3.19 -6.34 0.89
N PRO A 50 -3.86 -5.57 0.02
CA PRO A 50 -3.73 -4.12 -0.01
C PRO A 50 -3.88 -3.50 1.38
N GLY A 51 -2.92 -2.68 1.78
CA GLY A 51 -2.92 -1.97 3.07
C GLY A 51 -2.36 -2.75 4.27
N SER A 52 -1.96 -4.02 4.11
CA SER A 52 -1.25 -4.73 5.19
C SER A 52 0.19 -4.23 5.35
N GLU A 53 0.74 -4.37 6.55
CA GLU A 53 2.14 -4.03 6.85
C GLU A 53 3.12 -4.83 5.97
N GLU A 54 2.87 -6.12 5.78
CA GLU A 54 3.66 -6.98 4.90
C GLU A 54 3.70 -6.44 3.46
N LYS A 55 2.56 -5.95 2.94
CA LYS A 55 2.50 -5.33 1.61
C LYS A 55 3.35 -4.07 1.57
N VAL A 56 3.31 -3.24 2.61
CA VAL A 56 4.14 -2.03 2.70
C VAL A 56 5.63 -2.39 2.72
N MET A 57 6.03 -3.38 3.52
CA MET A 57 7.42 -3.85 3.58
C MET A 57 7.91 -4.38 2.23
N MET A 58 7.09 -5.15 1.51
CA MET A 58 7.42 -5.60 0.15
C MET A 58 7.60 -4.42 -0.82
N LEU A 59 6.71 -3.42 -0.78
CA LEU A 59 6.82 -2.24 -1.65
C LEU A 59 8.09 -1.44 -1.35
N ALA A 60 8.42 -1.28 -0.07
CA ALA A 60 9.66 -0.66 0.36
C ALA A 60 10.90 -1.44 -0.11
N ALA A 61 10.89 -2.77 0.00
CA ALA A 61 11.95 -3.64 -0.51
C ALA A 61 12.17 -3.44 -2.02
N ARG A 62 11.08 -3.35 -2.79
CA ARG A 62 11.14 -3.12 -4.24
C ARG A 62 11.66 -1.74 -4.58
N TYR A 63 11.24 -0.72 -3.84
CA TYR A 63 11.74 0.64 -4.01
C TYR A 63 13.26 0.70 -3.80
N ALA A 64 13.75 0.18 -2.68
CA ALA A 64 15.18 0.10 -2.37
C ALA A 64 15.98 -0.72 -3.41
N ALA A 65 15.36 -1.75 -3.99
CA ALA A 65 15.97 -2.55 -5.05
C ALA A 65 15.91 -1.93 -6.46
N GLY A 66 15.26 -0.77 -6.61
CA GLY A 66 15.02 -0.14 -7.92
C GLY A 66 14.10 -0.96 -8.85
N LEU A 67 13.23 -1.79 -8.27
CA LEU A 67 12.26 -2.61 -8.99
C LEU A 67 10.89 -1.93 -9.09
N PRO A 68 10.06 -2.30 -10.08
CA PRO A 68 8.67 -1.84 -10.13
C PRO A 68 7.94 -2.17 -8.83
N LEU A 69 7.16 -1.21 -8.31
CA LEU A 69 6.39 -1.41 -7.08
C LEU A 69 5.36 -2.56 -7.22
N TRP A 70 4.82 -2.76 -8.42
CA TRP A 70 3.81 -3.77 -8.71
C TRP A 70 4.42 -4.98 -9.43
N HIS A 71 4.04 -6.19 -9.00
CA HIS A 71 4.28 -7.44 -9.72
C HIS A 71 2.95 -7.95 -10.31
N GLU A 72 2.95 -8.55 -11.50
CA GLU A 72 1.71 -8.99 -12.17
C GLU A 72 0.87 -9.99 -11.35
N ASP A 73 1.54 -10.88 -10.62
CA ASP A 73 0.93 -11.86 -9.72
C ASP A 73 0.73 -11.36 -8.27
N ASP A 74 0.87 -10.06 -8.00
CA ASP A 74 0.58 -9.53 -6.67
C ASP A 74 -0.92 -9.63 -6.34
N CYS A 75 -1.21 -9.87 -5.05
CA CYS A 75 -2.58 -9.80 -4.55
C CYS A 75 -3.19 -8.41 -4.78
N TYR A 76 -4.31 -8.36 -5.50
CA TYR A 76 -5.10 -7.16 -5.81
C TYR A 76 -6.48 -7.18 -5.13
N ASP A 77 -6.68 -8.08 -4.17
CA ASP A 77 -7.99 -8.26 -3.53
C ASP A 77 -8.24 -7.20 -2.46
N HIS A 78 -9.09 -6.23 -2.78
CA HIS A 78 -9.49 -5.14 -1.89
C HIS A 78 -10.71 -5.47 -1.00
N GLY A 79 -11.22 -6.71 -1.04
CA GLY A 79 -12.48 -7.06 -0.41
C GLY A 79 -12.37 -7.41 1.09
N PRO A 80 -13.37 -7.05 1.92
CA PRO A 80 -13.53 -7.67 3.23
C PRO A 80 -13.88 -9.17 3.16
N GLY A 81 -14.16 -9.72 1.97
CA GLY A 81 -14.76 -11.05 1.76
C GLY A 81 -13.88 -12.16 1.16
N SER A 82 -12.57 -11.99 1.03
CA SER A 82 -11.71 -13.01 0.39
C SER A 82 -11.19 -14.12 1.31
N MET A 83 -11.57 -14.09 2.59
CA MET A 83 -11.44 -15.27 3.45
C MET A 83 -12.83 -15.92 3.50
N GLY A 84 -12.90 -17.17 3.03
CA GLY A 84 -14.12 -17.85 2.65
C GLY A 84 -15.30 -17.62 3.59
N ASN A 85 -16.45 -17.30 3.00
CA ASN A 85 -17.79 -17.47 3.56
C ASN A 85 -17.85 -17.37 5.10
N LEU A 86 -17.47 -16.22 5.66
CA LEU A 86 -18.02 -15.82 6.96
C LEU A 86 -19.50 -15.57 6.69
N VAL A 87 -20.31 -16.61 6.93
CA VAL A 87 -21.72 -16.43 7.24
C VAL A 87 -21.71 -15.53 8.46
N VAL A 88 -21.87 -14.23 8.24
CA VAL A 88 -22.53 -13.41 9.24
C VAL A 88 -23.93 -13.99 9.30
N GLU A 89 -24.15 -14.90 10.24
CA GLU A 89 -25.50 -15.18 10.70
C GLU A 89 -26.00 -13.83 11.18
N ASP A 90 -26.80 -13.19 10.33
CA ASP A 90 -27.65 -12.08 10.70
C ASP A 90 -28.64 -12.67 11.72
N GLU A 91 -28.19 -12.87 12.96
CA GLU A 91 -29.11 -12.91 14.09
C GLU A 91 -29.74 -11.53 14.10
N MET A 92 -30.88 -11.46 13.38
CA MET A 92 -31.93 -10.51 13.63
C MET A 92 -32.20 -10.57 15.14
N ASN A 93 -31.53 -9.71 15.90
CA ASN A 93 -31.96 -9.47 17.26
C ASN A 93 -33.25 -8.67 17.14
N GLU A 94 -34.34 -9.41 17.06
CA GLU A 94 -35.72 -8.99 16.98
C GLU A 94 -36.21 -8.43 18.33
N ASP A 95 -35.34 -7.68 19.03
CA ASP A 95 -35.76 -6.89 20.19
C ASP A 95 -36.18 -5.52 19.67
N SER A 96 -37.44 -5.47 19.23
CA SER A 96 -38.19 -4.23 19.11
C SER A 96 -38.27 -3.57 20.49
N GLU A 97 -37.29 -2.76 20.84
CA GLU A 97 -37.43 -1.81 21.94
C GLU A 97 -38.37 -0.71 21.45
N THR A 98 -39.67 -0.91 21.70
CA THR A 98 -40.72 0.11 21.65
C THR A 98 -40.19 1.35 22.38
N PHE A 99 -39.88 2.40 21.62
CA PHE A 99 -39.58 3.71 22.18
C PHE A 99 -40.92 4.32 22.61
N ASP A 100 -41.33 4.03 23.85
CA ASP A 100 -42.49 4.66 24.47
C ASP A 100 -42.22 6.16 24.62
N LEU A 101 -42.81 6.94 23.72
CA LEU A 101 -43.01 8.38 23.88
C LEU A 101 -44.23 8.61 24.79
N ALA A 102 -43.96 8.91 26.06
CA ALA A 102 -44.94 9.49 26.99
C ALA A 102 -44.36 10.77 27.63
#